data_AF-A0A399J7M2-F1
#
_entry.id   AF-A0A399J7M2-F1
#
_cell.length_a   1.000
_cell.length_b   1.000
_cell.length_c   1.000
_cell.angle_alpha   90.00
_cell.angle_beta   90.00
_cell.angle_gamma   90.00
#
_symmetry.space_group_name_H-M   'P 1'
#
loop_
_entity.id
_entity.type
_entity.pdbx_description
1 polymer ?
#
loop_
_entity_poly.entity_id
_entity_poly.type
_entity_poly.pdbx_seq_one_letter_code
_entity_poly.pdbx_strand_id
1 'polypeptide(L)'
;MRRRWWIMGAGLIVVIVAAVILTVVLNRPENTAGPETSSTGAATTGKYGFPVSPIRVGEGGRELAPDGKTRVGYGPSCQEAAQAALNYYSFGRSAEKPDMDALTKTAPMIYATQDDVTSKLYFVSTVIGEAAPGALQVNVAAPGLFNIAKCTEGQSALVVLAVSSTDTRPSTNIAETRMTAVQVNYVDGTWKETYPDFYEFDTGQEVSQPASEGFVKITPEVINRLFTSDEGKPLSRDGWFEVSNAQ
;
A
#
# COMPACT_ATOMS: atom_id res chain seq x y z
N MET A 1 41.88 -26.63 16.57
CA MET A 1 40.52 -27.19 16.34
C MET A 1 39.49 -26.07 16.28
N ARG A 2 39.36 -25.36 15.14
CA ARG A 2 38.37 -24.26 15.04
C ARG A 2 38.02 -23.85 13.59
N ARG A 3 37.88 -24.81 12.66
CA ARG A 3 37.63 -24.49 11.24
C ARG A 3 36.76 -25.48 10.46
N ARG A 4 35.90 -26.26 11.12
CA ARG A 4 35.07 -27.29 10.47
C ARG A 4 33.56 -27.23 10.80
N TRP A 5 33.04 -26.12 11.31
CA TRP A 5 31.62 -25.99 11.68
C TRP A 5 30.76 -25.17 10.71
N TRP A 6 31.34 -24.47 9.74
CA TRP A 6 30.58 -23.62 8.81
C TRP A 6 30.03 -24.36 7.58
N ILE A 7 30.58 -25.52 7.23
CA ILE A 7 30.21 -26.22 5.98
C ILE A 7 28.95 -27.09 6.16
N MET A 8 28.60 -27.50 7.39
CA MET A 8 27.37 -28.27 7.63
C MET A 8 26.10 -27.40 7.76
N GLY A 9 26.23 -26.09 8.02
CA GLY A 9 25.09 -25.18 8.12
C GLY A 9 24.52 -24.77 6.75
N ALA A 10 25.39 -24.52 5.77
CA ALA A 10 24.96 -24.09 4.43
C ALA A 10 24.22 -25.20 3.66
N GLY A 11 24.66 -26.45 3.80
CA GLY A 11 23.99 -27.60 3.15
C GLY A 11 22.59 -27.86 3.69
N LEU A 12 22.38 -27.71 5.01
CA LEU A 12 21.06 -27.91 5.63
C LEU A 12 20.07 -26.82 5.20
N ILE A 13 20.51 -25.57 5.09
CA ILE A 13 19.67 -24.45 4.66
C ILE A 13 19.24 -24.61 3.21
N VAL A 14 20.15 -25.01 2.30
CA VAL A 14 19.80 -25.22 0.89
C VAL A 14 18.81 -26.38 0.71
N VAL A 15 18.93 -27.45 1.51
CA VAL A 15 17.99 -28.59 1.46
C VAL A 15 16.62 -28.20 2.02
N ILE A 16 16.56 -27.41 3.09
CA ILE A 16 15.29 -26.90 3.65
C ILE A 16 14.63 -25.93 2.66
N VAL A 17 15.38 -25.01 2.06
CA VAL A 17 14.84 -24.05 1.07
C VAL A 17 14.33 -24.77 -0.18
N ALA A 18 15.08 -25.75 -0.69
CA ALA A 18 14.63 -26.56 -1.83
C ALA A 18 13.37 -27.38 -1.51
N ALA A 19 13.28 -27.96 -0.30
CA ALA A 19 12.10 -28.70 0.13
C ALA A 19 10.87 -27.79 0.30
N VAL A 20 11.04 -26.58 0.86
CA VAL A 20 9.98 -25.58 1.01
C VAL A 20 9.46 -25.10 -0.35
N ILE A 21 10.37 -24.78 -1.28
CA ILE A 21 9.99 -24.39 -2.66
C ILE A 21 9.26 -25.54 -3.35
N LEU A 22 9.73 -26.78 -3.21
CA LEU A 22 9.08 -27.94 -3.81
C LEU A 22 7.68 -28.18 -3.22
N THR A 23 7.47 -27.99 -1.92
CA THR A 23 6.13 -28.05 -1.32
C THR A 23 5.21 -26.91 -1.76
N VAL A 24 5.73 -25.70 -1.98
CA VAL A 24 4.92 -24.57 -2.46
C VAL A 24 4.53 -24.74 -3.93
N VAL A 25 5.40 -25.35 -4.74
CA VAL A 25 5.13 -25.63 -6.16
C VAL A 25 4.20 -26.84 -6.33
N LEU A 26 4.34 -27.88 -5.49
CA LEU A 26 3.53 -29.10 -5.59
C LEU A 26 2.18 -29.03 -4.85
N ASN A 27 2.06 -28.21 -3.79
CA ASN A 27 0.78 -27.95 -3.12
C ASN A 27 0.10 -26.67 -3.64
N ARG A 28 0.27 -26.33 -4.93
CA ARG A 28 -0.64 -25.36 -5.58
C ARG A 28 -2.05 -25.94 -5.47
N PRO A 29 -2.97 -25.35 -4.68
CA PRO A 29 -4.35 -25.74 -4.79
C PRO A 29 -4.79 -25.37 -6.22
N GLU A 30 -5.19 -26.39 -6.98
CA GLU A 30 -5.96 -26.19 -8.20
C GLU A 30 -7.07 -25.19 -7.91
N ASN A 31 -7.19 -24.19 -8.79
CA ASN A 31 -8.31 -23.27 -8.98
C ASN A 31 -9.52 -23.58 -8.08
N THR A 32 -9.43 -23.18 -6.81
CA THR A 32 -10.62 -23.09 -5.98
C THR A 32 -11.15 -21.71 -6.28
N ALA A 33 -12.34 -21.69 -6.88
CA ALA A 33 -13.12 -20.51 -7.20
C ALA A 33 -12.89 -19.43 -6.13
N GLY A 34 -12.56 -18.21 -6.59
CA GLY A 34 -12.41 -17.07 -5.72
C GLY A 34 -13.62 -16.94 -4.80
N PRO A 35 -13.44 -16.38 -3.59
CA PRO A 35 -14.56 -16.18 -2.67
C PRO A 35 -15.70 -15.51 -3.44
N GLU A 36 -16.88 -16.14 -3.38
CA GLU A 36 -18.10 -15.62 -3.97
C GLU A 36 -18.22 -14.15 -3.58
N THR A 37 -18.35 -13.32 -4.61
CA THR A 37 -18.62 -11.90 -4.51
C THR A 37 -19.88 -11.76 -3.66
N SER A 38 -19.69 -11.58 -2.35
CA SER A 38 -20.76 -11.12 -1.47
C SER A 38 -21.04 -9.69 -1.91
N SER A 39 -21.93 -9.60 -2.90
CA SER A 39 -22.61 -8.40 -3.34
C SER A 39 -23.43 -7.88 -2.16
N THR A 40 -22.77 -7.15 -1.28
CA THR A 40 -23.41 -6.31 -0.28
C THR A 40 -22.81 -4.91 -0.40
N GLY A 41 -23.38 -4.10 -1.30
CA GLY A 41 -23.35 -2.65 -1.14
C GLY A 41 -22.92 -1.74 -2.31
N ALA A 42 -22.68 -2.23 -3.53
CA ALA A 42 -22.38 -1.33 -4.64
C ALA A 42 -23.65 -0.84 -5.36
N ALA A 43 -24.43 0.05 -4.73
CA ALA A 43 -25.62 0.63 -5.35
C ALA A 43 -25.34 1.90 -6.20
N THR A 44 -24.10 2.39 -6.22
CA THR A 44 -23.76 3.65 -6.90
C THR A 44 -22.44 3.53 -7.63
N THR A 45 -22.44 3.91 -8.91
CA THR A 45 -21.24 4.08 -9.72
C THR A 45 -20.63 5.45 -9.42
N GLY A 46 -19.34 5.47 -9.12
CA GLY A 46 -18.59 6.67 -8.81
C GLY A 46 -18.24 7.50 -10.04
N LYS A 47 -17.50 8.59 -9.80
CA LYS A 47 -17.09 9.58 -10.80
C LYS A 47 -16.23 8.97 -11.91
N TYR A 48 -15.47 7.93 -11.59
CA TYR A 48 -14.54 7.28 -12.51
C TYR A 48 -15.09 5.98 -13.11
N GLY A 49 -16.35 5.65 -12.83
CA GLY A 49 -17.04 4.48 -13.39
C GLY A 49 -16.83 3.19 -12.59
N PHE A 50 -16.32 3.26 -11.35
CA PHE A 50 -16.18 2.11 -10.48
C PHE A 50 -17.30 2.06 -9.44
N PRO A 51 -17.61 0.87 -8.89
CA PRO A 51 -18.43 0.76 -7.68
C PRO A 51 -17.90 1.62 -6.53
N VAL A 52 -18.79 2.37 -5.87
CA VAL A 52 -18.41 3.12 -4.65
C VAL A 52 -18.43 2.19 -3.44
N SER A 53 -17.31 2.15 -2.71
CA SER A 53 -17.17 1.48 -1.43
C SER A 53 -17.62 2.37 -0.27
N PRO A 54 -18.18 1.81 0.81
CA PRO A 54 -18.43 2.57 2.05
C PRO A 54 -17.15 3.06 2.75
N ILE A 55 -15.96 2.59 2.34
CA ILE A 55 -14.68 3.04 2.89
C ILE A 55 -14.46 4.53 2.61
N ARG A 56 -13.90 5.23 3.60
CA ARG A 56 -13.48 6.64 3.53
C ARG A 56 -12.03 6.74 3.99
N VAL A 57 -11.22 7.47 3.21
CA VAL A 57 -9.84 7.81 3.58
C VAL A 57 -9.88 8.74 4.80
N GLY A 58 -9.03 8.47 5.79
CA GLY A 58 -8.95 9.20 7.06
C GLY A 58 -9.93 8.74 8.15
N GLU A 59 -10.79 7.77 7.85
CA GLU A 59 -11.79 7.21 8.78
C GLU A 59 -11.48 5.75 9.13
N GLY A 60 -12.34 5.14 9.95
CA GLY A 60 -12.13 3.80 10.50
C GLY A 60 -11.16 3.82 11.68
N GLY A 61 -10.63 2.65 12.02
CA GLY A 61 -9.84 2.45 13.23
C GLY A 61 -10.65 2.74 14.51
N ARG A 62 -10.08 2.38 15.66
CA ARG A 62 -10.70 2.64 16.96
C ARG A 62 -10.11 3.85 17.66
N GLU A 63 -8.91 4.27 17.27
CA GLU A 63 -8.18 5.33 17.94
C GLU A 63 -7.31 6.14 16.96
N LEU A 64 -6.83 7.29 17.43
CA LEU A 64 -5.80 8.08 16.75
C LEU A 64 -4.44 7.75 17.39
N ALA A 65 -3.44 7.56 16.54
CA ALA A 65 -2.07 7.39 16.95
C ALA A 65 -1.50 8.70 17.58
N PRO A 66 -0.33 8.64 18.23
CA PRO A 66 0.31 9.81 18.83
C PRO A 66 0.59 10.99 17.89
N ASP A 67 0.65 10.76 16.58
CA ASP A 67 0.75 11.82 15.56
C ASP A 67 -0.54 12.65 15.39
N GLY A 68 -1.63 12.27 16.06
CA GLY A 68 -2.91 12.96 16.03
C GLY A 68 -3.67 12.84 14.71
N LYS A 69 -3.14 12.09 13.73
CA LYS A 69 -3.70 11.99 12.37
C LYS A 69 -3.95 10.55 11.92
N THR A 70 -3.05 9.63 12.25
CA THR A 70 -3.15 8.26 11.75
C THR A 70 -4.16 7.46 12.58
N ARG A 71 -5.18 6.93 11.91
CA ARG A 71 -6.14 5.98 12.49
C ARG A 71 -5.49 4.61 12.65
N VAL A 72 -5.63 4.00 13.82
CA VAL A 72 -5.09 2.66 14.16
C VAL A 72 -6.14 1.82 14.90
N GLY A 73 -5.82 0.56 15.19
CA GLY A 73 -6.70 -0.32 15.96
C GLY A 73 -7.85 -0.91 15.14
N TYR A 74 -7.66 -1.17 13.85
CA TYR A 74 -8.62 -1.88 13.01
C TYR A 74 -8.88 -3.32 13.48
N GLY A 75 -10.11 -3.80 13.32
CA GLY A 75 -10.54 -5.19 13.45
C GLY A 75 -10.13 -6.07 12.26
N PRO A 76 -10.40 -7.38 12.31
CA PRO A 76 -9.78 -8.38 11.44
C PRO A 76 -10.38 -8.53 10.04
N SER A 77 -11.39 -7.72 9.66
CA SER A 77 -12.05 -7.88 8.36
C SER A 77 -11.20 -7.38 7.19
N CYS A 78 -11.47 -7.89 5.98
CA CYS A 78 -10.78 -7.44 4.77
C CYS A 78 -11.08 -5.97 4.41
N GLN A 79 -12.30 -5.50 4.73
CA GLN A 79 -12.67 -4.10 4.54
C GLN A 79 -11.81 -3.19 5.42
N GLU A 80 -11.60 -3.58 6.67
CA GLU A 80 -10.75 -2.85 7.59
C GLU A 80 -9.26 -2.94 7.23
N ALA A 81 -8.82 -4.04 6.60
CA ALA A 81 -7.48 -4.15 6.02
C ALA A 81 -7.25 -3.12 4.91
N ALA A 82 -8.23 -2.96 4.00
CA ALA A 82 -8.19 -1.95 2.94
C ALA A 82 -8.18 -0.53 3.51
N GLN A 83 -8.97 -0.27 4.55
CA GLN A 83 -8.99 1.03 5.22
C GLN A 83 -7.66 1.34 5.93
N ALA A 84 -7.06 0.35 6.59
CA ALA A 84 -5.72 0.47 7.16
C ALA A 84 -4.68 0.79 6.07
N ALA A 85 -4.66 0.06 4.96
CA ALA A 85 -3.73 0.30 3.86
C ALA A 85 -3.85 1.72 3.27
N LEU A 86 -5.08 2.19 3.01
CA LEU A 86 -5.36 3.55 2.53
C LEU A 86 -4.83 4.62 3.49
N ASN A 87 -5.04 4.43 4.80
CA ASN A 87 -4.66 5.40 5.82
C ASN A 87 -3.15 5.38 6.11
N TYR A 88 -2.53 4.20 6.14
CA TYR A 88 -1.10 4.05 6.42
C TYR A 88 -0.24 4.50 5.25
N TYR A 89 -0.71 4.40 4.00
CA TYR A 89 0.09 4.80 2.85
C TYR A 89 0.57 6.26 2.94
N SER A 90 -0.26 7.16 3.46
CA SER A 90 0.12 8.59 3.61
C SER A 90 1.07 8.86 4.78
N PHE A 91 1.20 7.93 5.73
CA PHE A 91 2.02 8.12 6.93
C PHE A 91 3.49 8.34 6.54
N GLY A 92 4.06 9.47 6.97
CA GLY A 92 5.46 9.81 6.71
C GLY A 92 5.86 9.82 5.23
N ARG A 93 4.92 10.13 4.31
CA ARG A 93 5.21 10.30 2.87
C ARG A 93 4.99 11.73 2.35
N SER A 94 4.33 12.58 3.14
CA SER A 94 4.21 14.01 2.85
C SER A 94 5.21 14.79 3.71
N ALA A 95 5.89 15.77 3.11
CA ALA A 95 6.77 16.71 3.77
C ALA A 95 6.00 17.82 4.48
N GLU A 96 5.21 17.42 5.46
CA GLU A 96 4.83 18.30 6.56
C GLU A 96 6.03 18.42 7.50
N LYS A 97 6.17 19.52 8.26
CA LYS A 97 7.19 19.61 9.31
C LYS A 97 6.92 18.50 10.33
N PRO A 98 7.68 17.39 10.34
CA PRO A 98 7.27 16.21 11.07
C PRO A 98 7.56 16.38 12.55
N ASP A 99 6.59 16.07 13.41
CA ASP A 99 6.86 15.82 14.83
C ASP A 99 7.52 14.45 14.95
N MET A 100 8.86 14.44 14.97
CA MET A 100 9.64 13.20 15.00
C MET A 100 9.38 12.37 16.26
N ASP A 101 9.04 13.01 17.39
CA ASP A 101 8.70 12.28 18.62
C ASP A 101 7.38 11.54 18.45
N ALA A 102 6.39 12.20 17.84
CA ALA A 102 5.09 11.58 17.56
C ALA A 102 5.20 10.48 16.49
N LEU A 103 5.99 10.69 15.43
CA LEU A 103 6.21 9.68 14.39
C LEU A 103 6.96 8.45 14.94
N THR A 104 7.95 8.65 15.82
CA THR A 104 8.69 7.55 16.44
C THR A 104 7.77 6.66 17.30
N LYS A 105 6.77 7.26 17.96
CA LYS A 105 5.77 6.51 18.74
C LYS A 105 4.69 5.88 17.86
N THR A 106 4.37 6.50 16.73
CA THR A 106 3.32 6.04 15.82
C THR A 106 3.80 4.90 14.93
N ALA A 107 5.06 4.92 14.45
CA ALA A 107 5.56 3.92 13.51
C ALA A 107 5.40 2.46 14.00
N PRO A 108 5.69 2.08 15.26
CA PRO A 108 5.45 0.72 15.75
C PRO A 108 3.97 0.28 15.80
N MET A 109 3.04 1.23 15.75
CA MET A 109 1.60 0.95 15.66
C MET A 109 1.16 0.64 14.23
N ILE A 110 1.89 1.18 13.25
CA ILE A 110 1.58 1.06 11.82
C ILE A 110 2.36 -0.08 11.17
N TYR A 111 3.60 -0.33 11.58
CA TYR A 111 4.48 -1.28 10.91
C TYR A 111 4.59 -2.61 11.63
N ALA A 112 4.60 -3.70 10.86
CA ALA A 112 4.56 -5.06 11.39
C ALA A 112 5.86 -5.48 12.10
N THR A 113 7.02 -5.00 11.63
CA THR A 113 8.32 -5.37 12.18
C THR A 113 9.17 -4.16 12.59
N GLN A 114 10.17 -4.39 13.44
CA GLN A 114 11.11 -3.34 13.84
C GLN A 114 11.98 -2.86 12.67
N ASP A 115 12.25 -3.72 11.68
CA ASP A 115 13.00 -3.36 10.48
C ASP A 115 12.18 -2.42 9.59
N ASP A 116 10.87 -2.67 9.46
CA ASP A 116 9.94 -1.77 8.77
C ASP A 116 9.89 -0.39 9.45
N VAL A 117 9.77 -0.38 10.79
CA VAL A 117 9.80 0.86 11.60
C VAL A 117 11.09 1.64 11.34
N THR A 118 12.23 0.96 11.42
CA THR A 118 13.55 1.59 11.27
C THR A 118 13.73 2.15 9.87
N SER A 119 13.36 1.38 8.84
CA SER A 119 13.43 1.80 7.44
C SER A 119 12.55 3.01 7.17
N LYS A 120 11.34 3.04 7.75
CA LYS A 120 10.44 4.17 7.59
C LYS A 120 10.97 5.43 8.28
N LEU A 121 11.43 5.32 9.53
CA LEU A 121 11.95 6.49 10.26
C LEU A 121 13.23 7.02 9.61
N TYR A 122 14.06 6.14 9.02
CA TYR A 122 15.18 6.56 8.19
C TYR A 122 14.73 7.34 6.95
N PHE A 123 13.75 6.83 6.20
CA PHE A 123 13.17 7.56 5.06
C PHE A 123 12.61 8.92 5.48
N VAL A 124 11.85 8.98 6.57
CA VAL A 124 11.29 10.24 7.06
C VAL A 124 12.40 11.22 7.45
N SER A 125 13.39 10.80 8.23
CA SER A 125 14.45 11.71 8.68
C SER A 125 15.32 12.23 7.53
N THR A 126 15.66 11.38 6.56
CA THR A 126 16.58 11.73 5.46
C THR A 126 15.89 12.38 4.27
N VAL A 127 14.74 11.85 3.84
CA VAL A 127 14.04 12.32 2.64
C VAL A 127 13.07 13.44 3.00
N ILE A 128 12.28 13.24 4.06
CA ILE A 128 11.21 14.16 4.43
C ILE A 128 11.74 15.31 5.31
N GLY A 129 12.62 15.01 6.26
CA GLY A 129 13.19 15.98 7.19
C GLY A 129 14.08 17.04 6.53
N GLU A 130 14.72 16.68 5.41
CA GLU A 130 15.55 17.60 4.61
C GLU A 130 14.75 18.38 3.56
N ALA A 131 13.52 17.95 3.25
CA ALA A 131 12.68 18.60 2.26
C ALA A 131 12.05 19.89 2.81
N ALA A 132 11.87 20.88 1.94
CA ALA A 132 11.07 22.05 2.30
C ALA A 132 9.61 21.62 2.61
N PRO A 133 8.92 22.29 3.54
CA PRO A 133 7.51 22.00 3.80
C PRO A 133 6.65 22.06 2.53
N GLY A 134 5.85 21.04 2.31
CA GLY A 134 5.00 20.87 1.13
C GLY A 134 5.73 20.36 -0.11
N ALA A 135 7.06 20.14 -0.06
CA ALA A 135 7.82 19.72 -1.23
C ALA A 135 7.56 18.25 -1.62
N LEU A 136 7.10 17.42 -0.70
CA LEU A 136 6.50 16.12 -1.01
C LEU A 136 5.08 16.08 -0.50
N GLN A 137 4.14 15.62 -1.33
CA GLN A 137 2.76 15.41 -0.92
C GLN A 137 2.24 14.13 -1.56
N VAL A 138 1.47 13.38 -0.81
CA VAL A 138 0.75 12.20 -1.30
C VAL A 138 -0.73 12.41 -1.06
N ASN A 139 -1.54 12.07 -2.06
CA ASN A 139 -2.99 12.07 -1.99
C ASN A 139 -3.51 10.70 -2.40
N VAL A 140 -4.09 9.98 -1.44
CA VAL A 140 -4.71 8.68 -1.67
C VAL A 140 -6.19 8.83 -2.05
N ALA A 141 -6.83 9.95 -1.71
CA ALA A 141 -8.23 10.24 -2.05
C ALA A 141 -8.41 10.73 -3.50
N ALA A 142 -7.34 11.10 -4.18
CA ALA A 142 -7.31 11.37 -5.62
C ALA A 142 -6.31 10.41 -6.27
N PRO A 143 -6.74 9.46 -7.11
CA PRO A 143 -8.12 9.24 -7.58
C PRO A 143 -9.03 8.51 -6.57
N GLY A 144 -8.52 8.03 -5.44
CA GLY A 144 -9.36 7.32 -4.46
C GLY A 144 -9.77 5.92 -4.91
N LEU A 145 -8.97 5.27 -5.76
CA LEU A 145 -9.22 3.92 -6.23
C LEU A 145 -8.42 2.90 -5.44
N PHE A 146 -9.05 1.77 -5.13
CA PHE A 146 -8.36 0.64 -4.52
C PHE A 146 -8.94 -0.70 -4.98
N ASN A 147 -8.14 -1.75 -4.83
CA ASN A 147 -8.51 -3.13 -5.09
C ASN A 147 -7.94 -4.02 -3.98
N ILE A 148 -8.76 -4.89 -3.41
CA ILE A 148 -8.30 -5.91 -2.45
C ILE A 148 -7.86 -7.13 -3.27
N ALA A 149 -6.59 -7.15 -3.68
CA ALA A 149 -6.06 -8.18 -4.57
C ALA A 149 -6.02 -9.55 -3.89
N LYS A 150 -5.67 -9.58 -2.60
CA LYS A 150 -5.71 -10.78 -1.75
C LYS A 150 -6.07 -10.38 -0.33
N CYS A 151 -6.87 -11.19 0.35
CA CYS A 151 -7.10 -11.01 1.76
C CYS A 151 -7.51 -12.32 2.43
N THR A 152 -6.90 -12.57 3.58
CA THR A 152 -7.35 -13.56 4.56
C THR A 152 -7.62 -12.82 5.86
N GLU A 153 -8.89 -12.79 6.29
CA GLU A 153 -9.31 -12.08 7.50
C GLU A 153 -8.49 -12.50 8.72
N GLY A 154 -8.06 -11.50 9.50
CA GLY A 154 -7.25 -11.71 10.69
C GLY A 154 -5.85 -12.28 10.43
N GLN A 155 -5.35 -12.25 9.19
CA GLN A 155 -4.02 -12.74 8.83
C GLN A 155 -3.22 -11.75 7.97
N SER A 156 -3.58 -11.60 6.70
CA SER A 156 -2.84 -10.76 5.75
C SER A 156 -3.74 -10.24 4.64
N ALA A 157 -3.40 -9.08 4.09
CA ALA A 157 -4.04 -8.54 2.90
C ALA A 157 -3.02 -7.82 2.01
N LEU A 158 -3.24 -7.91 0.71
CA LEU A 158 -2.55 -7.14 -0.32
C LEU A 158 -3.58 -6.23 -0.97
N VAL A 159 -3.38 -4.92 -0.82
CA VAL A 159 -4.31 -3.90 -1.29
C VAL A 159 -3.58 -3.03 -2.31
N VAL A 160 -4.10 -2.96 -3.52
CA VAL A 160 -3.57 -2.08 -4.56
C VAL A 160 -4.30 -0.75 -4.48
N LEU A 161 -3.56 0.35 -4.44
CA LEU A 161 -4.06 1.71 -4.36
C LEU A 161 -3.66 2.46 -5.62
N ALA A 162 -4.55 3.28 -6.18
CA ALA A 162 -4.12 4.33 -7.09
C ALA A 162 -3.89 5.61 -6.27
N VAL A 163 -2.67 6.15 -6.36
CA VAL A 163 -2.21 7.26 -5.53
C VAL A 163 -1.65 8.35 -6.41
N SER A 164 -1.95 9.59 -6.08
CA SER A 164 -1.28 10.74 -6.67
C SER A 164 -0.22 11.27 -5.72
N SER A 165 0.92 11.70 -6.25
CA SER A 165 1.98 12.33 -5.47
C SER A 165 2.57 13.52 -6.19
N THR A 166 3.17 14.44 -5.43
CA THR A 166 3.99 15.53 -5.95
C THR A 166 5.31 15.55 -5.20
N ASP A 167 6.42 15.72 -5.93
CA ASP A 167 7.75 15.94 -5.40
C ASP A 167 8.35 17.17 -6.11
N THR A 168 8.30 18.34 -5.46
CA THR A 168 8.82 19.61 -5.98
C THR A 168 10.29 19.83 -5.64
N ARG A 169 11.01 18.81 -5.13
CA ARG A 169 12.45 18.97 -4.85
C ARG A 169 13.20 19.18 -6.17
N PRO A 170 14.26 20.02 -6.19
CA PRO A 170 14.99 20.34 -7.42
C PRO A 170 15.55 19.12 -8.18
N SER A 171 15.85 18.03 -7.47
CA SER A 171 16.36 16.79 -8.05
C SER A 171 15.32 15.96 -8.79
N THR A 172 14.02 16.16 -8.51
CA THR A 172 12.95 15.29 -8.99
C THR A 172 11.90 16.06 -9.79
N ASN A 173 11.29 17.09 -9.19
CA ASN A 173 10.26 17.95 -9.78
C ASN A 173 9.16 17.20 -10.59
N ILE A 174 8.56 16.16 -9.99
CA ILE A 174 7.54 15.33 -10.65
C ILE A 174 6.23 15.31 -9.87
N ALA A 175 5.11 15.37 -10.58
CA ALA A 175 3.82 14.96 -10.08
C ALA A 175 3.39 13.71 -10.84
N GLU A 176 2.94 12.68 -10.13
CA GLU A 176 2.60 11.40 -10.72
C GLU A 176 1.28 10.87 -10.15
N THR A 177 0.60 10.05 -10.94
CA THR A 177 -0.44 9.15 -10.46
C THR A 177 -0.10 7.76 -10.94
N ARG A 178 -0.06 6.81 -10.00
CA ARG A 178 0.31 5.43 -10.26
C ARG A 178 -0.46 4.49 -9.37
N MET A 179 -0.44 3.21 -9.73
CA MET A 179 -0.93 2.15 -8.86
C MET A 179 0.22 1.57 -8.03
N THR A 180 -0.04 1.25 -6.76
CA THR A 180 0.97 0.77 -5.81
C THR A 180 0.35 -0.28 -4.90
N ALA A 181 1.09 -1.34 -4.59
CA ALA A 181 0.63 -2.38 -3.69
C ALA A 181 1.08 -2.09 -2.25
N VAL A 182 0.16 -2.25 -1.31
CA VAL A 182 0.37 -2.12 0.13
C VAL A 182 0.02 -3.46 0.76
N GLN A 183 0.99 -4.07 1.42
CA GLN A 183 0.75 -5.26 2.21
C GLN A 183 0.49 -4.86 3.66
N VAL A 184 -0.57 -5.43 4.25
CA VAL A 184 -0.84 -5.34 5.67
C VAL A 184 -0.98 -6.74 6.27
N ASN A 185 -0.44 -6.92 7.48
CA ASN A 185 -0.54 -8.14 8.27
C ASN A 185 -1.32 -7.85 9.55
N TYR A 186 -2.16 -8.80 9.97
CA TYR A 186 -2.91 -8.68 11.21
C TYR A 186 -2.07 -9.21 12.36
N VAL A 187 -1.45 -8.29 13.11
CA VAL A 187 -0.54 -8.59 14.22
C VAL A 187 -0.89 -7.72 15.42
N ASP A 188 -0.70 -8.25 16.62
CA ASP A 188 -1.04 -7.55 17.87
C ASP A 188 -2.50 -7.06 17.94
N GLY A 189 -3.41 -7.77 17.27
CA GLY A 189 -4.84 -7.42 17.27
C GLY A 189 -5.22 -6.25 16.36
N THR A 190 -4.35 -5.86 15.40
CA THR A 190 -4.68 -4.87 14.38
C THR A 190 -3.93 -5.09 13.06
N TRP A 191 -4.36 -4.42 11.99
CA TRP A 191 -3.63 -4.40 10.72
C TRP A 191 -2.41 -3.48 10.83
N LYS A 192 -1.26 -3.95 10.35
CA LYS A 192 -0.01 -3.21 10.24
C LYS A 192 0.60 -3.38 8.85
N GLU A 193 1.08 -2.29 8.24
CA GLU A 193 1.85 -2.29 7.00
C GLU A 193 3.15 -3.07 7.16
N THR A 194 3.48 -3.84 6.15
CA THR A 194 4.80 -4.46 6.00
C THR A 194 5.44 -3.78 4.80
N TYR A 195 6.72 -3.40 4.86
CA TYR A 195 7.38 -2.99 3.62
C TYR A 195 7.38 -4.22 2.72
N PRO A 196 6.74 -4.16 1.54
CA PRO A 196 6.69 -5.34 0.71
C PRO A 196 8.11 -5.70 0.28
N ASP A 197 8.46 -6.98 0.40
CA ASP A 197 9.33 -7.59 -0.60
C ASP A 197 8.63 -7.31 -1.94
N PHE A 198 9.27 -6.55 -2.82
CA PHE A 198 8.68 -6.05 -4.08
C PHE A 198 7.75 -7.08 -4.73
N TYR A 199 6.43 -6.91 -4.56
CA TYR A 199 5.47 -7.70 -5.31
C TYR A 199 5.35 -7.05 -6.69
N GLU A 200 5.85 -7.76 -7.70
CA GLU A 200 5.47 -7.50 -9.08
C GLU A 200 3.97 -7.79 -9.20
N PHE A 201 3.16 -6.74 -9.11
CA PHE A 201 1.82 -6.75 -9.66
C PHE A 201 1.88 -6.03 -11.00
N ASP A 202 1.03 -6.43 -11.94
CA ASP A 202 0.92 -5.76 -13.23
C ASP A 202 0.31 -4.36 -12.99
N THR A 203 1.18 -3.40 -12.71
CA THR A 203 0.83 -2.00 -12.50
C THR A 203 0.50 -1.42 -13.86
N GLY A 204 -0.67 -0.79 -14.02
CA GLY A 204 -0.89 -0.02 -15.24
C GLY A 204 0.01 1.21 -15.30
N GLN A 205 -0.01 1.87 -16.45
CA GLN A 205 0.92 2.96 -16.74
C GLN A 205 0.87 4.06 -15.69
N GLU A 206 2.05 4.50 -15.26
CA GLU A 206 2.19 5.75 -14.53
C GLU A 206 1.88 6.94 -15.45
N VAL A 207 1.16 7.92 -14.89
CA VAL A 207 0.92 9.20 -15.54
C VAL A 207 1.64 10.28 -14.76
N SER A 208 2.54 11.02 -15.41
CA SER A 208 3.33 12.06 -14.77
C SER A 208 3.33 13.37 -15.54
N GLN A 209 3.58 14.46 -14.80
CA GLN A 209 3.73 15.84 -15.27
C GLN A 209 4.74 16.58 -14.37
N PRO A 210 5.19 17.80 -14.72
CA PRO A 210 6.01 18.61 -13.83
C PRO A 210 5.29 18.96 -12.52
N ALA A 211 5.96 18.86 -11.37
CA ALA A 211 5.34 19.14 -10.07
C ALA A 211 4.88 20.61 -9.91
N SER A 212 5.46 21.53 -10.68
CA SER A 212 5.04 22.94 -10.73
C SER A 212 3.60 23.13 -11.22
N GLU A 213 3.02 22.13 -11.89
CA GLU A 213 1.63 22.13 -12.33
C GLU A 213 0.67 21.56 -11.27
N GLY A 214 1.19 21.19 -10.09
CA GLY A 214 0.45 20.52 -9.02
C GLY A 214 0.24 19.03 -9.30
N PHE A 215 -0.65 18.40 -8.53
CA PHE A 215 -1.05 17.02 -8.76
C PHE A 215 -1.59 16.82 -10.18
N VAL A 216 -1.33 15.64 -10.75
CA VAL A 216 -1.95 15.23 -12.02
C VAL A 216 -3.47 15.30 -11.88
N LYS A 217 -4.11 16.03 -12.80
CA LYS A 217 -5.57 16.15 -12.81
C LYS A 217 -6.17 14.80 -13.20
N ILE A 218 -7.00 14.22 -12.32
CA ILE A 218 -7.66 12.95 -12.60
C ILE A 218 -8.78 13.14 -13.62
N THR A 219 -8.52 12.73 -14.86
CA THR A 219 -9.49 12.69 -15.97
C THR A 219 -9.78 11.24 -16.36
N PRO A 220 -10.86 10.96 -17.13
CA PRO A 220 -11.10 9.63 -17.66
C PRO A 220 -9.94 9.07 -18.48
N GLU A 221 -9.17 9.92 -19.16
CA GLU A 221 -7.96 9.51 -19.89
C GLU A 221 -6.86 9.03 -18.94
N VAL A 222 -6.60 9.76 -17.84
CA VAL A 222 -5.66 9.34 -16.80
C VAL A 222 -6.10 8.01 -16.20
N ILE A 223 -7.39 7.86 -15.87
CA ILE A 223 -7.94 6.59 -15.38
C ILE A 223 -7.71 5.47 -16.40
N ASN A 224 -8.02 5.67 -17.68
CA ASN A 224 -7.81 4.63 -18.70
C ASN A 224 -6.33 4.23 -18.82
N ARG A 225 -5.40 5.19 -18.73
CA ARG A 225 -3.96 4.90 -18.73
C ARG A 225 -3.51 4.07 -17.54
N LEU A 226 -4.01 4.37 -16.33
CA LEU A 226 -3.75 3.56 -15.14
C LEU A 226 -4.24 2.11 -15.28
N PHE A 227 -5.17 1.84 -16.20
CA PHE A 227 -5.66 0.49 -16.52
C PHE A 227 -5.21 0.02 -17.91
N THR A 228 -4.04 0.46 -18.34
CA THR A 228 -3.38 0.00 -19.56
C THR A 228 -1.98 -0.46 -19.19
N SER A 229 -1.54 -1.62 -19.68
CA SER A 229 -0.18 -2.11 -19.45
C SER A 229 0.85 -1.31 -20.28
N ASP A 230 2.14 -1.53 -20.01
CA ASP A 230 3.22 -0.92 -20.80
C ASP A 230 3.19 -1.34 -22.29
N GLU A 231 2.60 -2.50 -22.59
CA GLU A 231 2.38 -2.99 -23.96
C GLU A 231 1.13 -2.38 -24.62
N GLY A 232 0.40 -1.50 -23.94
CA GLY A 232 -0.84 -0.91 -24.44
C GLY A 232 -2.07 -1.82 -24.34
N LYS A 233 -2.01 -2.91 -23.57
CA LYS A 233 -3.14 -3.82 -23.38
C LYS A 233 -4.03 -3.34 -22.22
N PRO A 234 -5.36 -3.42 -22.33
CA PRO A 234 -6.24 -3.08 -21.22
C PRO A 234 -6.04 -4.06 -20.06
N LEU A 235 -5.88 -3.51 -18.86
CA LEU A 235 -5.89 -4.25 -17.60
C LEU A 235 -7.31 -4.36 -17.06
N SER A 236 -7.57 -5.38 -16.24
CA SER A 236 -8.90 -5.57 -15.66
C SER A 236 -9.23 -4.45 -14.67
N ARG A 237 -10.48 -3.97 -14.75
CA ARG A 237 -11.09 -3.05 -13.79
C ARG A 237 -11.90 -3.78 -12.72
N ASP A 238 -12.01 -5.10 -12.81
CA ASP A 238 -12.81 -5.91 -11.89
C ASP A 238 -12.21 -5.89 -10.49
N GLY A 239 -13.08 -5.81 -9.47
CA GLY A 239 -12.68 -5.74 -8.06
C GLY A 239 -12.10 -4.40 -7.62
N TRP A 240 -12.03 -3.40 -8.50
CA TRP A 240 -11.67 -2.03 -8.13
C TRP A 240 -12.88 -1.26 -7.63
N PHE A 241 -12.64 -0.42 -6.63
CA PHE A 241 -13.65 0.41 -5.98
C PHE A 241 -13.16 1.85 -5.87
N GLU A 242 -14.10 2.79 -5.91
CA GLU A 242 -13.91 4.18 -5.50
C GLU A 242 -14.20 4.31 -4.01
N VAL A 243 -13.33 4.97 -3.23
CA VAL A 243 -13.68 5.39 -1.86
C VAL A 243 -14.78 6.46 -1.91
N SER A 244 -15.66 6.47 -0.91
CA SER A 244 -16.84 7.36 -0.94
C SER A 244 -16.52 8.85 -0.77
N ASN A 245 -15.29 9.19 -0.37
CA ASN A 245 -14.78 10.56 -0.33
C ASN A 245 -13.70 10.84 -1.38
N ALA A 246 -13.71 10.12 -2.51
CA ALA A 246 -12.80 10.39 -3.64
C ALA A 246 -12.98 11.82 -4.17
N GLN A 247 -11.89 12.45 -4.60
CA GLN A 247 -11.85 13.84 -5.09
C GLN A 247 -11.59 13.92 -6.61
#